data_AF-A0A955QDP1-F1
#
_entry.id   AF-A0A955QDP1-F1
#
_cell.length_a   1.000
_cell.length_b   1.000
_cell.length_c   1.000
_cell.angle_alpha   90.00
_cell.angle_beta   90.00
_cell.angle_gamma   90.00
#
_symmetry.space_group_name_H-M   'P 1'
#
loop_
_entity.id
_entity.type
_entity.pdbx_description
1 polymer ?
#
loop_
_entity_poly.entity_id
_entity_poly.type
_entity_poly.pdbx_seq_one_letter_code
_entity_poly.pdbx_strand_id
1 'polypeptide(L)' 'MHHKSLIDLMEAFPNEASCVTHLERLRWPKGIVCPSCASSRKIYHVTRGNGYKCSDCKSIFSVRKGT' A
#
# COMPACT_ATOMS: atom_id res chain seq x y z
N MET A 1 -9.73 7.10 -14.50
CA MET A 1 -8.94 5.94 -14.96
C MET A 1 -9.94 4.82 -15.24
N HIS A 2 -10.26 4.57 -16.51
CA HIS A 2 -11.17 3.48 -16.89
C HIS A 2 -10.37 2.54 -17.78
N HIS A 3 -9.78 1.51 -17.16
CA HIS A 3 -9.01 0.49 -17.86
C HIS A 3 -10.00 -0.43 -18.56
N LYS A 4 -9.97 -0.43 -19.91
CA LYS A 4 -10.96 -1.16 -20.73
C LYS A 4 -10.58 -2.62 -20.98
N SER A 5 -9.34 -3.02 -20.70
CA SER A 5 -8.85 -4.38 -20.91
C SER A 5 -7.75 -4.77 -19.92
N LEU A 6 -7.50 -6.08 -19.77
CA LEU A 6 -6.40 -6.60 -18.96
C LEU A 6 -5.03 -6.15 -19.48
N ILE A 7 -4.89 -5.95 -20.80
CA ILE A 7 -3.65 -5.52 -21.44
C ILE A 7 -3.29 -4.10 -21.01
N ASP A 8 -4.28 -3.19 -20.99
CA ASP A 8 -4.10 -1.81 -20.53
C ASP A 8 -3.68 -1.74 -19.05
N LEU A 9 -4.18 -2.67 -18.23
CA LEU A 9 -3.77 -2.79 -16.83
C LEU A 9 -2.31 -3.27 -16.71
N MET A 10 -1.90 -4.22 -17.55
CA MET A 10 -0.52 -4.73 -17.59
C MET A 10 0.46 -3.67 -18.10
N GLU A 11 0.07 -2.85 -19.08
CA GLU A 11 0.86 -1.71 -19.56
C GLU A 11 0.96 -0.58 -18.52
N ALA A 12 -0.13 -0.30 -17.79
CA ALA A 12 -0.12 0.69 -16.72
C ALA A 12 0.71 0.27 -15.49
N PHE A 13 0.75 -1.04 -15.21
CA PHE A 13 1.46 -1.60 -14.05
C PHE A 13 2.39 -2.75 -14.47
N PRO A 14 3.47 -2.47 -15.21
CA PRO A 14 4.37 -3.51 -15.71
C PRO A 14 5.16 -4.17 -14.57
N ASN A 15 5.33 -3.45 -13.46
CA ASN A 15 6.07 -3.90 -12.28
C ASN A 15 5.21 -3.80 -11.03
N GLU A 16 5.38 -4.76 -10.13
CA GLU A 16 4.70 -4.80 -8.84
C GLU A 16 4.95 -3.54 -8.00
N ALA A 17 6.15 -2.98 -8.06
CA ALA A 17 6.49 -1.73 -7.36
C ALA A 17 5.67 -0.52 -7.84
N SER A 18 5.39 -0.42 -9.14
CA SER A 18 4.57 0.66 -9.70
C SER A 18 3.12 0.53 -9.23
N CYS A 19 2.59 -0.70 -9.27
CA CYS A 19 1.26 -1.02 -8.78
C CYS A 19 1.11 -0.66 -7.28
N VAL A 20 2.07 -1.08 -6.45
CA VAL A 20 2.09 -0.78 -5.02
C VAL A 20 2.12 0.72 -4.77
N THR A 21 3.02 1.46 -5.41
CA THR A 21 3.12 2.92 -5.26
C THR A 21 1.82 3.63 -5.65
N HIS A 22 1.17 3.16 -6.72
CA HIS A 22 -0.11 3.72 -7.16
C HIS A 22 -1.22 3.45 -6.13
N LEU A 23 -1.32 2.19 -5.67
CA LEU A 23 -2.29 1.79 -4.66
C LEU A 23 -2.05 2.48 -3.31
N GLU A 24 -0.79 2.79 -2.94
CA GLU A 24 -0.47 3.55 -1.73
C GLU A 24 -1.06 4.95 -1.77
N ARG A 25 -0.90 5.65 -2.90
CA ARG A 25 -1.46 6.98 -3.09
C ARG A 25 -2.99 6.96 -3.07
N LEU A 26 -3.61 5.92 -3.60
CA LEU A 26 -5.06 5.74 -3.58
C LEU A 26 -5.59 5.41 -2.18
N ARG A 27 -4.92 4.50 -1.46
CA ARG A 27 -5.36 4.04 -0.14
C ARG A 27 -5.09 5.07 0.96
N TRP A 28 -4.00 5.80 0.84
CA TRP A 28 -3.51 6.75 1.84
C TRP A 28 -3.14 8.09 1.23
N PRO A 29 -4.10 8.85 0.67
CA PRO A 29 -3.82 10.12 0.00
C PRO A 29 -3.27 11.20 0.94
N LYS A 30 -3.51 11.07 2.25
CA LYS A 30 -3.08 12.02 3.29
C LYS A 30 -1.96 11.46 4.18
N GLY A 31 -1.36 10.33 3.81
CA GLY A 31 -0.34 9.65 4.60
C GLY A 31 -0.81 8.31 5.16
N ILE A 32 0.16 7.44 5.45
CA ILE A 32 -0.08 6.04 5.80
C ILE A 32 -0.74 5.96 7.17
N VAL A 33 -1.80 5.16 7.26
CA VAL A 33 -2.55 4.90 8.49
C VAL A 33 -2.65 3.40 8.70
N CYS A 34 -2.37 2.93 9.91
CA CYS A 34 -2.51 1.52 10.25
C CYS A 34 -4.00 1.09 10.16
N PRO A 35 -4.36 0.09 9.37
CA PRO A 35 -5.74 -0.37 9.25
C PRO A 35 -6.26 -1.07 10.53
N SER A 36 -5.38 -1.67 11.34
CA SER A 36 -5.78 -2.42 12.54
C SER A 36 -6.08 -1.53 13.75
N CYS A 37 -5.38 -0.41 13.90
CA CYS A 37 -5.52 0.47 15.08
C CYS A 37 -5.76 1.94 14.75
N ALA A 38 -5.88 2.29 13.46
CA ALA A 38 -6.03 3.66 12.96
C ALA A 38 -4.90 4.64 13.34
N SER A 39 -3.79 4.17 13.92
CA SER A 39 -2.65 5.03 14.24
C SER A 39 -1.87 5.40 12.97
N SER A 40 -1.56 6.68 12.83
CA SER A 40 -0.65 7.25 11.84
C SER A 40 0.65 7.80 12.44
N ARG A 41 0.85 7.63 13.76
CA ARG A 41 1.92 8.32 14.50
C ARG A 41 3.33 7.83 14.15
N LYS A 42 3.53 6.51 14.19
CA LYS A 42 4.82 5.88 13.88
C LYS A 42 4.60 4.62 13.07
N ILE A 43 4.86 4.71 11.78
CA ILE A 43 4.77 3.60 10.83
C ILE A 43 6.14 3.44 10.17
N TYR A 44 6.70 2.25 10.29
CA TYR A 44 8.00 1.91 9.71
C TYR A 44 7.82 1.24 8.36
N HIS A 45 8.65 1.61 7.39
CA HIS A 45 8.71 0.92 6.12
C HIS A 45 9.52 -0.37 6.28
N VAL A 46 8.94 -1.50 5.86
CA VAL A 46 9.63 -2.79 5.83
C VAL A 46 10.37 -2.87 4.50
N THR A 47 11.69 -2.96 4.56
CA THR A 47 12.57 -3.05 3.37
C THR A 47 12.47 -4.42 2.68
N ARG A 48 12.13 -5.47 3.44
CA ARG A 48 11.96 -6.84 2.94
C ARG A 48 10.49 -7.14 2.69
N GLY A 49 10.01 -6.73 1.51
CA GLY A 49 8.61 -6.88 1.09
C GLY A 49 7.80 -5.64 1.39
N ASN A 50 7.23 -5.05 0.32
CA ASN A 50 6.50 -3.78 0.30
C ASN A 50 5.40 -3.71 1.37
N GLY A 51 5.78 -3.30 2.58
CA GLY A 51 4.95 -3.41 3.77
C GLY A 51 5.34 -2.38 4.82
N TYR A 52 4.45 -2.23 5.77
CA TYR A 52 4.42 -1.21 6.79
C TYR A 52 4.25 -1.87 8.15
N LYS A 53 4.99 -1.41 9.14
CA LYS A 53 4.87 -1.88 10.52
C LYS A 53 4.40 -0.73 11.40
N CYS A 54 3.24 -0.90 12.03
CA CYS A 54 2.77 0.06 13.03
C CYS A 54 3.60 -0.07 14.32
N SER A 55 4.01 1.05 14.90
CA SER A 55 4.70 1.04 16.21
C SER A 55 3.73 0.81 17.37
N ASP A 56 2.50 1.36 17.29
CA ASP A 56 1.49 1.27 18.36
C ASP A 56 1.00 -0.18 18.55
N CYS A 57 0.49 -0.82 17.49
CA CYS A 57 -0.07 -2.18 17.57
C CYS A 57 0.90 -3.29 17.13
N LYS A 58 2.10 -2.94 16.64
CA LYS A 58 3.13 -3.86 16.11
C LYS A 58 2.69 -4.70 14.91
N SER A 59 1.47 -4.50 14.40
CA SER A 59 0.94 -5.19 13.22
C SER A 59 1.72 -4.79 11.97
N ILE A 60 1.97 -5.78 11.12
CA ILE A 60 2.55 -5.60 9.80
C ILE A 60 1.40 -5.65 8.80
N PHE A 61 1.29 -4.62 7.98
CA PHE A 61 0.29 -4.50 6.93
C PHE A 61 0.97 -4.02 5.64
N SER A 62 0.36 -4.23 4.51
CA SER A 62 0.79 -3.68 3.23
C SER A 62 -0.41 -3.07 2.52
N VAL A 63 -0.14 -2.49 1.37
CA VAL A 63 -1.19 -1.98 0.48
C VAL A 63 -2.18 -3.06 0.08
N ARG A 64 -1.72 -4.33 0.00
CA ARG A 64 -2.53 -5.50 -0.33
C ARG A 64 -3.05 -6.25 0.90
N LYS A 65 -2.23 -6.41 1.94
CA LYS A 65 -2.57 -7.16 3.17
C LYS A 65 -2.91 -6.19 4.30
N GLY A 66 -4.15 -6.19 4.77
CA GLY A 66 -4.57 -5.31 5.87
C GLY A 66 -6.07 -5.33 6.08
N THR A 67 -6.61 -6.53 6.28
CA THR A 67 -7.94 -6.82 6.84
C THR A 67 -7.72 -7.41 8.21
#